data_AF-A0A8S0G439-F1
#
_entry.id   AF-A0A8S0G439-F1
#
_cell.length_a   1.000
_cell.length_b   1.000
_cell.length_c   1.000
_cell.angle_alpha   90.00
_cell.angle_beta   90.00
_cell.angle_gamma   90.00
#
_symmetry.space_group_name_H-M   'P 1'
#
loop_
_entity.id
_entity.type
_entity.pdbx_description
1 polymer ?
#
loop_
_entity_poly.entity_id
_entity_poly.type
_entity_poly.pdbx_seq_one_letter_code
_entity_poly.pdbx_strand_id
1 'polypeptide(L)'
;MPLSLAEDFAKHYEKRVAEGSTVKGKAMFVCASREIAWDFYRQLKAIRPAWFEVKQAPDGVVLTEQEQKELPPSEMVKMVMTRGKDDDEALYDLLGTKEYRKELDKQFKNAKSNFKIAIVVDMWLTGFDVPELDTIYIDKPLQKHNLIQTISRVNRKLEGKSKGVVSGGLHRH
;
A
#
# COMPACT_ATOMS: atom_id res chain seq x y z
N MET A 1 13.63 -10.05 -1.40
CA MET A 1 13.70 -8.73 -2.05
C MET A 1 14.97 -8.01 -1.57
N PRO A 2 15.69 -7.24 -2.40
CA PRO A 2 16.88 -6.51 -1.95
C PRO A 2 16.51 -5.44 -0.91
N LEU A 3 17.30 -5.30 0.16
CA LEU A 3 17.14 -4.26 1.19
C LEU A 3 17.01 -2.84 0.62
N SER A 4 17.65 -2.59 -0.53
CA SER A 4 17.57 -1.30 -1.21
C SER A 4 16.15 -0.90 -1.57
N LEU A 5 15.23 -1.84 -1.84
CA LEU A 5 13.86 -1.48 -2.25
C LEU A 5 13.06 -0.82 -1.14
N ALA A 6 13.13 -1.39 0.08
CA ALA A 6 12.45 -0.84 1.25
C ALA A 6 13.00 0.55 1.60
N GLU A 7 14.33 0.71 1.53
CA GLU A 7 14.96 2.01 1.73
C GLU A 7 14.59 3.04 0.67
N ASP A 8 14.62 2.66 -0.60
CA ASP A 8 14.30 3.55 -1.72
C ASP A 8 12.84 4.00 -1.65
N PHE A 9 11.92 3.08 -1.35
CA PHE A 9 10.53 3.42 -1.08
C PHE A 9 10.41 4.39 0.10
N ALA A 10 11.06 4.10 1.22
CA ALA A 10 10.93 4.93 2.42
C ALA A 10 11.46 6.35 2.18
N LYS A 11 12.67 6.47 1.62
CA LYS A 11 13.30 7.76 1.26
C LYS A 11 12.41 8.54 0.30
N HIS A 12 11.86 7.88 -0.72
CA HIS A 12 11.01 8.54 -1.70
C HIS A 12 9.67 8.99 -1.10
N TYR A 13 9.03 8.15 -0.28
CA TYR A 13 7.81 8.49 0.44
C TYR A 13 8.01 9.69 1.37
N GLU A 14 9.06 9.67 2.19
CA GLU A 14 9.40 10.75 3.12
C GLU A 14 9.65 12.07 2.38
N LYS A 15 10.43 12.03 1.30
CA LYS A 15 10.66 13.20 0.44
C LYS A 15 9.35 13.78 -0.09
N ARG A 16 8.45 12.93 -0.59
CA ARG A 16 7.16 13.38 -1.12
C ARG A 16 6.29 14.06 -0.07
N VAL A 17 6.28 13.52 1.15
CA VAL A 17 5.56 14.11 2.30
C VAL A 17 6.19 15.45 2.69
N ALA A 18 7.51 15.51 2.83
CA ALA A 18 8.23 16.72 3.22
C ALA A 18 8.07 17.87 2.22
N GLU A 19 8.03 17.57 0.92
CA GLU A 19 7.85 18.57 -0.16
C GLU A 19 6.37 18.98 -0.35
N GLY A 20 5.44 18.44 0.45
CA GLY A 20 4.00 18.72 0.30
C GLY A 20 3.41 18.19 -1.01
N SER A 21 4.10 17.26 -1.67
CA SER A 21 3.72 16.70 -2.97
C SER A 21 2.68 15.56 -2.87
N THR A 22 2.16 15.33 -1.67
CA THR A 22 1.07 14.38 -1.37
C THR A 22 -0.15 15.12 -0.83
N VAL A 23 -1.35 14.58 -1.08
CA VAL A 23 -2.63 15.16 -0.65
C VAL A 23 -2.85 14.96 0.85
N LYS A 24 -2.69 13.72 1.33
CA LYS A 24 -2.76 13.35 2.76
C LYS A 24 -1.71 12.30 3.16
N GLY A 25 -0.60 12.23 2.42
CA GLY A 25 0.46 11.25 2.66
C GLY A 25 0.02 9.80 2.43
N LYS A 26 -1.08 9.54 1.71
CA LYS A 26 -1.52 8.17 1.44
C LYS A 26 -0.76 7.57 0.26
N ALA A 27 -0.25 6.36 0.46
CA ALA A 27 0.44 5.59 -0.56
C ALA A 27 -0.03 4.14 -0.55
N MET A 28 -0.02 3.53 -1.73
CA MET A 28 -0.26 2.10 -1.89
C MET A 28 0.94 1.46 -2.58
N PHE A 29 1.45 0.37 -2.02
CA PHE A 29 2.53 -0.42 -2.59
C PHE A 29 1.95 -1.75 -3.06
N VAL A 30 1.88 -1.94 -4.37
CA VAL A 30 1.34 -3.13 -5.02
C VAL A 30 2.48 -4.12 -5.27
N CYS A 31 2.43 -5.25 -4.57
CA CYS A 31 3.40 -6.33 -4.67
C CYS A 31 2.94 -7.40 -5.66
N ALA A 32 3.89 -8.00 -6.38
CA ALA A 32 3.62 -9.09 -7.32
C ALA A 32 3.25 -10.42 -6.63
N SER A 33 3.69 -10.64 -5.39
CA SER A 33 3.39 -11.86 -4.63
C SER A 33 3.28 -11.60 -3.13
N ARG A 34 2.65 -12.54 -2.42
CA ARG A 34 2.53 -12.55 -0.97
C ARG A 34 3.88 -12.56 -0.27
N GLU A 35 4.79 -13.41 -0.72
CA GLU A 35 6.14 -13.54 -0.16
C GLU A 35 6.91 -12.24 -0.25
N ILE A 36 6.83 -11.58 -1.41
CA ILE A 36 7.41 -10.26 -1.64
C ILE A 36 6.84 -9.23 -0.68
N ALA A 37 5.51 -9.19 -0.55
CA ALA A 37 4.85 -8.25 0.34
C ALA A 37 5.21 -8.46 1.81
N TRP A 38 5.34 -9.72 2.23
CA TRP A 38 5.72 -10.06 3.60
C TRP A 38 7.18 -9.70 3.89
N ASP A 39 8.07 -9.97 2.95
CA ASP A 39 9.48 -9.58 3.04
C ASP A 39 9.62 -8.04 3.11
N PHE A 40 8.92 -7.32 2.23
CA PHE A 40 8.91 -5.86 2.22
C PHE A 40 8.37 -5.25 3.52
N TYR A 41 7.27 -5.79 4.07
CA TYR A 41 6.73 -5.37 5.36
C TYR A 41 7.75 -5.51 6.49
N ARG A 42 8.42 -6.68 6.58
CA ARG A 42 9.43 -6.93 7.63
C ARG A 42 10.63 -6.00 7.48
N GLN A 43 11.10 -5.77 6.25
CA GLN A 43 12.20 -4.85 5.98
C GLN A 43 11.82 -3.42 6.36
N LEU A 44 10.65 -2.92 5.95
CA LEU A 44 10.16 -1.60 6.36
C LEU A 44 10.08 -1.48 7.89
N LYS A 45 9.59 -2.51 8.58
CA LYS A 45 9.53 -2.53 10.04
C LYS A 45 10.90 -2.45 10.69
N ALA A 46 11.91 -3.09 10.11
CA ALA A 46 13.28 -3.01 10.60
C ALA A 46 13.89 -1.61 10.39
N ILE A 47 13.69 -0.98 9.22
CA ILE A 47 14.34 0.30 8.89
C ILE A 47 13.57 1.54 9.36
N ARG A 48 12.27 1.40 9.65
CA ARG A 48 11.37 2.47 10.11
C ARG A 48 10.42 1.97 11.20
N PRO A 49 10.93 1.57 12.37
CA PRO A 49 10.10 1.03 13.45
C PRO A 49 8.99 2.00 13.90
N ALA A 50 9.24 3.31 13.87
CA ALA A 50 8.26 4.34 14.23
C ALA A 50 6.99 4.32 13.35
N TRP A 51 7.06 3.81 12.11
CA TRP A 51 5.88 3.66 11.24
C TRP A 51 4.95 2.52 11.70
N PHE A 52 5.43 1.66 12.60
CA PHE A 52 4.69 0.54 13.15
C PHE A 52 4.27 0.78 14.60
N GLU A 53 4.45 2.02 15.09
CA GLU A 53 3.86 2.45 16.35
C GLU A 53 2.37 2.75 16.15
N VAL A 54 1.56 2.26 17.08
CA VAL A 54 0.11 2.41 17.04
C VAL A 54 -0.26 3.82 17.51
N LYS A 55 -0.85 4.61 16.60
CA LYS A 55 -1.35 5.96 16.89
C LYS A 55 -2.76 6.13 16.33
N GLN A 56 -3.52 7.04 16.91
CA GLN A 56 -4.87 7.33 16.41
C GLN A 56 -4.85 8.17 15.13
N ALA A 57 -3.97 9.18 15.11
CA ALA A 57 -3.75 10.07 13.98
C ALA A 57 -2.25 10.37 13.83
N PRO A 58 -1.81 10.88 12.66
CA PRO A 58 -0.44 11.34 12.46
C PRO A 58 -0.07 12.48 13.41
N ASP A 59 1.23 12.66 13.62
CA ASP A 59 1.75 13.75 14.47
C ASP A 59 1.28 15.12 13.95
N GLY A 60 0.79 15.97 14.86
CA GLY A 60 0.25 17.29 14.55
C GLY A 60 -1.21 17.31 14.05
N VAL A 61 -1.86 16.15 13.87
CA VAL A 61 -3.30 16.08 13.53
C VAL A 61 -4.15 16.08 14.80
N VAL A 62 -5.01 17.08 14.95
CA VAL A 62 -5.98 17.16 16.06
C VAL A 62 -7.29 16.48 15.66
N LEU A 63 -7.76 15.58 16.51
CA LEU A 63 -9.05 14.90 16.37
C LEU A 63 -10.09 15.54 17.29
N THR A 64 -11.31 15.72 16.80
CA THR A 64 -12.46 16.04 17.66
C THR A 64 -12.81 14.85 18.57
N GLU A 65 -13.58 15.08 19.63
CA GLU A 65 -14.03 13.98 20.50
C GLU A 65 -14.81 12.90 19.75
N GLN A 66 -15.61 13.29 18.76
CA GLN A 66 -16.34 12.35 17.91
C GLN A 66 -15.37 11.53 17.06
N GLU A 67 -14.39 12.18 16.42
CA GLU A 67 -13.38 11.49 15.62
C GLU A 67 -12.53 10.53 16.46
N GLN A 68 -12.22 10.88 17.71
CA GLN A 68 -11.52 10.00 18.65
C GLN A 68 -12.33 8.75 19.03
N LYS A 69 -13.67 8.81 18.97
CA LYS A 69 -14.51 7.63 19.22
C LYS A 69 -14.65 6.74 17.99
N GLU A 70 -14.68 7.34 16.80
CA GLU A 70 -14.95 6.64 15.55
C GLU A 70 -13.69 6.11 14.85
N LEU A 71 -12.53 6.70 15.10
CA LEU A 71 -11.27 6.34 14.46
C LEU A 71 -10.43 5.44 15.36
N PRO A 72 -10.37 4.12 15.12
CA PRO A 72 -9.51 3.24 15.90
C PRO A 72 -8.03 3.56 15.64
N PRO A 73 -7.15 3.37 16.63
CA PRO A 73 -5.73 3.54 16.44
C PRO A 73 -5.14 2.43 15.56
N SER A 74 -4.10 2.78 14.81
CA SER A 74 -3.44 1.89 13.86
C SER A 74 -1.98 2.29 13.67
N GLU A 75 -1.18 1.33 13.25
CA GLU A 75 0.12 1.56 12.65
C GLU A 75 -0.02 2.33 11.33
N MET A 76 1.03 3.05 10.96
CA MET A 76 1.04 3.82 9.71
C MET A 76 1.06 2.91 8.47
N VAL A 77 1.70 1.74 8.60
CA VAL A 77 1.84 0.74 7.54
C VAL A 77 0.99 -0.48 7.86
N LYS A 78 0.14 -0.91 6.92
CA LYS A 78 -0.64 -2.17 7.03
C LYS A 78 -0.54 -2.99 5.76
N MET A 79 -0.60 -4.31 5.93
CA MET A 79 -0.78 -5.26 4.82
C MET A 79 -2.26 -5.51 4.58
N VAL A 80 -2.67 -5.46 3.31
CA VAL A 80 -4.05 -5.68 2.88
C VAL A 80 -4.06 -6.70 1.74
N MET A 81 -4.29 -7.94 2.11
CA MET A 81 -4.45 -9.08 1.19
C MET A 81 -5.30 -10.15 1.85
N THR A 82 -5.81 -11.09 1.06
CA THR A 82 -6.52 -12.27 1.62
C THR A 82 -5.55 -13.17 2.38
N ARG A 83 -6.05 -13.99 3.32
CA ARG A 83 -5.24 -15.04 3.98
C ARG A 83 -5.01 -16.23 3.03
N GLY A 84 -3.80 -16.76 3.01
CA GLY A 84 -3.45 -18.04 2.41
C GLY A 84 -3.55 -19.18 3.43
N LYS A 85 -3.70 -20.42 2.93
CA LYS A 85 -3.72 -21.61 3.79
C LYS A 85 -2.33 -21.97 4.31
N ASP A 86 -1.31 -21.62 3.54
CA ASP A 86 0.10 -21.90 3.82
C ASP A 86 0.84 -20.65 4.33
N ASP A 87 0.09 -19.64 4.82
CA ASP A 87 0.69 -18.46 5.42
C ASP A 87 1.40 -18.85 6.72
N ASP A 88 2.58 -18.26 6.95
CA ASP A 88 3.19 -18.25 8.27
C ASP A 88 2.22 -17.68 9.31
N GLU A 89 2.22 -18.22 10.53
CA GLU A 89 1.28 -17.86 11.60
C GLU A 89 1.26 -16.35 11.86
N ALA A 90 2.43 -15.71 11.87
CA ALA A 90 2.53 -14.27 12.10
C ALA A 90 1.88 -13.45 10.97
N LEU A 91 2.02 -13.90 9.71
CA LEU A 91 1.36 -13.26 8.58
C LEU A 91 -0.15 -13.51 8.62
N TYR A 92 -0.56 -14.75 8.91
CA TYR A 92 -1.97 -15.11 9.01
C TYR A 92 -2.70 -14.24 10.05
N ASP A 93 -2.12 -14.10 11.24
CA ASP A 93 -2.69 -13.29 12.31
C ASP A 93 -2.72 -11.81 11.94
N LEU A 94 -1.63 -11.28 11.37
CA LEU A 94 -1.55 -9.89 10.92
C LEU A 94 -2.66 -9.53 9.91
N LEU A 95 -3.01 -10.43 8.99
CA LEU A 95 -4.03 -10.18 7.96
C LEU A 95 -5.47 -10.20 8.48
N GLY A 96 -5.70 -10.71 9.68
CA GLY A 96 -6.99 -10.70 10.38
C GLY A 96 -8.15 -11.35 9.60
N THR A 97 -9.37 -11.09 10.06
CA THR A 97 -10.59 -11.61 9.41
C THR A 97 -11.02 -10.75 8.23
N LYS A 98 -12.12 -11.15 7.55
CA LYS A 98 -12.70 -10.35 6.48
C LYS A 98 -13.23 -9.00 6.99
N GLU A 99 -13.78 -9.00 8.19
CA GLU A 99 -14.29 -7.83 8.90
C GLU A 99 -13.13 -6.89 9.21
N TYR A 100 -12.02 -7.42 9.74
CA TYR A 100 -10.81 -6.63 9.95
C TYR A 100 -10.35 -5.91 8.67
N ARG A 101 -10.32 -6.61 7.53
CA ARG A 101 -9.94 -6.00 6.24
C ARG A 101 -10.94 -4.94 5.75
N LYS A 102 -12.23 -5.09 6.08
CA LYS A 102 -13.25 -4.06 5.82
C LYS A 102 -13.03 -2.82 6.70
N GLU A 103 -12.49 -3.01 7.90
CA GLU A 103 -12.16 -1.92 8.80
C GLU A 103 -10.91 -1.18 8.33
N LEU A 104 -9.94 -1.89 7.74
CA LEU A 104 -8.78 -1.27 7.06
C LEU A 104 -9.20 -0.40 5.87
N ASP A 105 -10.22 -0.78 5.10
CA ASP A 105 -10.79 0.06 4.02
C ASP A 105 -11.28 1.41 4.56
N LYS A 106 -12.10 1.38 5.62
CA LYS A 106 -12.64 2.58 6.25
C LYS A 106 -11.53 3.46 6.82
N GLN A 107 -10.56 2.85 7.53
CA GLN A 107 -9.43 3.57 8.11
C GLN A 107 -8.59 4.23 7.03
N PHE A 108 -8.23 3.49 5.97
CA PHE A 108 -7.43 4.03 4.88
C PHE A 108 -8.15 5.12 4.09
N LYS A 109 -9.48 5.09 3.99
CA LYS A 109 -10.27 6.19 3.41
C LYS A 109 -10.32 7.42 4.31
N ASN A 110 -10.24 7.28 5.63
CA ASN A 110 -10.23 8.44 6.53
C ASN A 110 -8.91 9.23 6.40
N ALA A 111 -9.00 10.50 5.99
CA ALA A 111 -7.86 11.39 5.80
C ALA A 111 -7.04 11.65 7.08
N LYS A 112 -7.67 11.55 8.27
CA LYS A 112 -7.04 11.76 9.58
C LYS A 112 -6.48 10.48 10.21
N SER A 113 -6.75 9.30 9.63
CA SER A 113 -6.20 8.03 10.13
C SER A 113 -4.67 8.04 10.10
N ASN A 114 -4.06 7.42 11.13
CA ASN A 114 -2.64 7.14 11.10
C ASN A 114 -2.25 6.16 9.98
N PHE A 115 -3.17 5.29 9.54
CA PHE A 115 -2.93 4.36 8.44
C PHE A 115 -2.75 5.13 7.11
N LYS A 116 -1.49 5.24 6.67
CA LYS A 116 -1.08 5.99 5.46
C LYS A 116 -0.53 5.12 4.34
N ILE A 117 0.05 3.97 4.64
CA ILE A 117 0.75 3.14 3.66
C ILE A 117 0.13 1.74 3.62
N ALA A 118 -0.57 1.43 2.54
CA ALA A 118 -1.14 0.11 2.31
C ALA A 118 -0.20 -0.74 1.43
N ILE A 119 0.23 -1.89 1.92
CA ILE A 119 0.94 -2.91 1.13
C ILE A 119 -0.09 -3.92 0.65
N VAL A 120 -0.28 -4.05 -0.66
CA VAL A 120 -1.37 -4.85 -1.25
C VAL A 120 -0.86 -5.89 -2.24
N VAL A 121 -1.61 -6.98 -2.39
CA VAL A 121 -1.33 -8.03 -3.40
C VAL A 121 -2.55 -8.26 -4.28
N ASP A 122 -3.61 -8.85 -3.74
CA ASP A 122 -4.83 -9.23 -4.48
C ASP A 122 -6.04 -8.33 -4.17
N MET A 123 -5.94 -7.50 -3.14
CA MET A 123 -6.99 -6.58 -2.72
C MET A 123 -6.75 -5.16 -3.24
N TRP A 124 -7.84 -4.41 -3.41
CA TRP A 124 -7.83 -2.99 -3.78
C TRP A 124 -7.21 -2.66 -5.14
N LEU A 125 -7.05 -3.67 -6.01
CA LEU A 125 -6.58 -3.49 -7.38
C LEU A 125 -7.65 -2.84 -8.29
N THR A 126 -8.93 -3.04 -7.96
CA THR A 126 -10.09 -2.48 -8.67
C THR A 126 -11.17 -2.06 -7.68
N GLY A 127 -11.97 -1.04 -8.03
CA GLY A 127 -13.12 -0.59 -7.24
C GLY A 127 -12.82 0.04 -5.88
N PHE A 128 -11.54 0.20 -5.51
CA PHE A 128 -11.12 0.90 -4.30
C PHE A 128 -10.75 2.34 -4.63
N ASP A 129 -11.68 3.25 -4.36
CA ASP A 129 -11.51 4.68 -4.59
C ASP A 129 -11.15 5.42 -3.30
N VAL A 130 -10.06 6.18 -3.35
CA VAL A 130 -9.56 7.00 -2.25
C VAL A 130 -9.05 8.31 -2.87
N PRO A 131 -9.83 9.41 -2.81
CA PRO A 131 -9.44 10.67 -3.43
C PRO A 131 -8.08 11.21 -2.97
N GLU A 132 -7.67 10.89 -1.74
CA GLU A 132 -6.39 11.32 -1.19
C GLU A 132 -5.22 10.36 -1.48
N LEU A 133 -5.46 9.22 -2.15
CA LEU A 133 -4.41 8.31 -2.61
C LEU A 133 -3.86 8.83 -3.94
N ASP A 134 -2.74 9.52 -3.88
CA ASP A 134 -2.10 10.10 -5.08
C ASP A 134 -0.89 9.32 -5.60
N THR A 135 -0.39 8.35 -4.82
CA THR A 135 0.85 7.63 -5.11
C THR A 135 0.63 6.12 -5.04
N ILE A 136 0.87 5.43 -6.17
CA ILE A 136 0.93 3.97 -6.22
C ILE A 136 2.31 3.54 -6.68
N TYR A 137 2.94 2.70 -5.88
CA TYR A 137 4.17 2.00 -6.22
C TYR A 137 3.80 0.61 -6.71
N ILE A 138 4.38 0.18 -7.82
CA ILE A 138 4.18 -1.18 -8.35
C ILE A 138 5.53 -1.85 -8.46
N ASP A 139 5.68 -2.96 -7.74
CA ASP A 139 6.81 -3.87 -7.88
C ASP A 139 6.49 -4.86 -9.01
N LYS A 140 6.99 -4.57 -10.22
CA LYS A 140 6.91 -5.50 -11.36
C LYS A 140 8.27 -6.12 -11.62
N PRO A 141 8.35 -7.45 -11.85
CA PRO A 141 9.52 -8.05 -12.47
C PRO A 141 9.55 -7.67 -13.95
N LEU A 142 10.05 -6.47 -14.26
CA LEU A 142 10.46 -6.15 -15.63
C LEU A 142 11.85 -6.75 -15.83
N GLN A 143 11.99 -7.56 -16.88
CA GLN A 143 13.21 -8.30 -17.16
C GLN A 143 14.45 -7.40 -17.01
N LYS A 144 15.38 -7.87 -16.15
CA LYS A 144 16.75 -7.40 -15.90
C LYS A 144 17.01 -6.38 -14.79
N HIS A 145 16.04 -5.62 -14.25
CA HIS A 145 16.25 -4.79 -13.04
C HIS A 145 14.95 -4.59 -12.26
N ASN A 146 14.96 -4.78 -10.93
CA ASN A 146 13.82 -4.44 -10.06
C ASN A 146 13.63 -2.91 -10.07
N LEU A 147 12.74 -2.41 -10.93
CA LEU A 147 12.43 -0.98 -11.02
C LEU A 147 11.08 -0.71 -10.34
N ILE A 148 11.10 0.10 -9.27
CA ILE A 148 9.86 0.64 -8.69
C ILE A 148 9.27 1.63 -9.71
N GLN A 149 8.08 1.34 -10.22
CA GLN A 149 7.31 2.31 -11.00
C GLN A 149 6.34 3.05 -10.07
N THR A 150 6.49 4.37 -9.99
CA THR A 150 5.56 5.25 -9.26
C THR A 150 4.55 5.83 -10.23
N ILE A 151 3.26 5.60 -9.98
CA ILE A 151 2.18 6.26 -10.70
C ILE A 151 1.61 7.35 -9.79
N SER A 152 1.84 8.60 -10.15
CA SER A 152 1.26 9.77 -9.48
C SER A 152 -0.04 10.20 -10.18
N ARG A 153 -1.07 10.60 -9.40
CA ARG A 153 -2.44 10.94 -9.84
C ARG A 153 -3.22 9.72 -10.34
N VAL A 154 -3.60 8.88 -9.38
CA VAL A 154 -4.26 7.57 -9.53
C VAL A 154 -5.63 7.63 -10.23
N ASN A 155 -6.24 8.81 -10.36
CA ASN A 155 -7.60 8.94 -10.89
C ASN A 155 -7.73 8.34 -12.31
N ARG A 156 -8.53 7.25 -12.38
CA ARG A 156 -9.16 6.62 -13.56
C ARG A 156 -8.39 5.59 -14.40
N LYS A 157 -7.07 5.36 -14.24
CA LYS A 157 -6.31 4.50 -15.20
C LYS A 157 -6.00 3.06 -14.80
N LEU A 158 -6.25 2.64 -13.56
CA LEU A 158 -5.97 1.24 -13.15
C LEU A 158 -7.04 0.23 -13.59
N GLU A 159 -8.26 0.68 -13.89
CA GLU A 159 -9.34 -0.19 -14.38
C GLU A 159 -9.04 -0.86 -15.75
N GLY A 160 -8.04 -0.36 -16.50
CA GLY A 160 -7.77 -0.79 -17.87
C GLY A 160 -6.59 -1.76 -18.08
N LYS A 161 -5.81 -2.14 -17.05
CA LYS A 161 -4.57 -2.91 -17.26
C LYS A 161 -4.62 -4.41 -16.97
N SER A 162 -5.75 -5.04 -17.30
CA SER A 162 -5.88 -6.49 -17.41
C SER A 162 -6.50 -6.94 -18.74
N LYS A 163 -6.09 -6.36 -19.89
CA LYS A 163 -6.23 -6.98 -21.22
C LYS A 163 -5.06 -6.59 -22.12
N GLY A 164 -3.91 -7.25 -21.93
CA GLY A 164 -2.88 -7.36 -22.96
C GLY A 164 -3.28 -8.47 -23.92
N VAL A 165 -4.04 -8.09 -24.95
CA VAL A 165 -4.38 -8.93 -26.10
C VAL A 165 -3.10 -9.39 -26.79
N VAL A 166 -2.98 -10.70 -27.04
CA VAL A 166 -2.05 -11.22 -28.07
C VAL A 166 -2.59 -10.73 -29.41
N SER A 167 -2.01 -9.66 -29.96
CA SER A 167 -2.29 -9.26 -31.34
C SER A 167 -1.39 -10.08 -32.25
N GLY A 168 -1.92 -11.20 -32.74
CA GLY A 168 -1.43 -11.86 -33.93
C GLY A 168 -1.57 -10.92 -35.13
N GLY A 169 -0.48 -10.71 -35.85
CA GLY A 169 -0.43 -9.94 -37.09
C GLY A 169 0.44 -10.67 -38.09
N LEU A 170 -0.23 -11.38 -39.00
CA LEU A 170 0.30 -11.95 -40.24
C LEU A 170 1.39 -11.07 -40.87
N HIS A 171 2.51 -11.67 -41.23
CA HIS A 171 3.20 -11.32 -42.47
C HIS A 171 3.10 -12.53 -43.40
N ARG A 172 2.31 -12.35 -44.45
CA ARG A 172 2.27 -13.20 -45.63
C ARG A 172 3.55 -12.95 -46.44
N HIS A 173 4.15 -14.01 -46.94
CA HIS A 173 4.64 -14.05 -48.32
C HIS A 173 3.78 -15.05 -49.07
#